data_AF-A0A7V1PX23-F1
#
_entry.id   AF-A0A7V1PX23-F1
#
_cell.length_a   1.000
_cell.length_b   1.000
_cell.length_c   1.000
_cell.angle_alpha   90.00
_cell.angle_beta   90.00
_cell.angle_gamma   90.00
#
_symmetry.space_group_name_H-M   'P 1'
#
loop_
_entity.id
_entity.type
_entity.pdbx_description
1 polymer ?
#
loop_
_entity_poly.entity_id
_entity_poly.type
_entity_poly.pdbx_seq_one_letter_code
_entity_poly.pdbx_strand_id
1 'polypeptide(L)'
;RYRAKTLSRVFQALRIYVNDELNSLKIFLNKSIELLNKSGRIVILTYHSLEDRIVKEIFKYETLECICPKEYPVCVCDKERRLKILTKKPIVPTTEEITMNIRARSAKLRAAERT
;
A
#
# COMPACT_ATOMS: atom_id res chain seq x y z
N ARG A 1 -6.82 -29.97 6.17
CA ARG A 1 -6.95 -28.50 6.35
C ARG A 1 -5.59 -27.76 6.34
N TYR A 2 -4.57 -28.22 7.08
CA TYR A 2 -3.25 -27.57 7.10
C TYR A 2 -2.49 -27.64 5.77
N ARG A 3 -2.50 -28.78 5.08
CA ARG A 3 -1.79 -28.98 3.79
C ARG A 3 -2.20 -27.98 2.70
N ALA A 4 -3.50 -27.74 2.52
CA ALA A 4 -4.01 -26.78 1.53
C ALA A 4 -3.60 -25.33 1.85
N LYS A 5 -3.61 -24.95 3.13
CA LYS A 5 -3.17 -23.62 3.58
C LYS A 5 -1.66 -23.42 3.34
N THR A 6 -0.86 -24.45 3.59
CA THR A 6 0.59 -24.42 3.31
C THR A 6 0.86 -24.29 1.82
N LEU A 7 0.23 -25.12 0.99
CA LEU A 7 0.38 -25.06 -0.46
C LEU A 7 -0.01 -23.68 -1.01
N SER A 8 -1.15 -23.12 -0.57
CA SER A 8 -1.57 -21.78 -0.99
C SER A 8 -0.51 -20.70 -0.70
N ARG A 9 0.18 -20.78 0.46
CA ARG A 9 1.27 -19.86 0.79
C ARG A 9 2.52 -20.08 -0.06
N VAL A 10 2.85 -21.33 -0.36
CA VAL A 10 3.99 -21.67 -1.23
C VAL A 10 3.76 -21.15 -2.66
N PHE A 11 2.59 -21.44 -3.24
CA PHE A 11 2.23 -20.93 -4.57
C PHE A 11 2.12 -19.40 -4.59
N GLN A 12 1.63 -18.77 -3.51
CA GLN A 12 1.66 -17.32 -3.38
C GLN A 12 3.10 -16.77 -3.39
N ALA A 13 4.02 -17.39 -2.65
CA ALA A 13 5.42 -16.97 -2.61
C ALA A 13 6.09 -17.11 -3.98
N LEU A 14 5.87 -18.24 -4.66
CA LEU A 14 6.37 -18.46 -6.02
C LEU A 14 5.80 -17.44 -7.00
N ARG A 15 4.49 -17.19 -6.96
CA ARG A 15 3.83 -16.18 -7.81
C ARG A 15 4.42 -14.78 -7.60
N ILE A 16 4.58 -14.38 -6.34
CA ILE A 16 5.17 -13.08 -5.97
C ILE A 16 6.60 -12.97 -6.50
N TYR A 17 7.41 -14.02 -6.33
CA TYR A 17 8.81 -14.03 -6.74
C TYR A 17 8.97 -14.02 -8.26
N VAL A 18 8.27 -14.91 -8.96
CA VAL A 18 8.38 -15.07 -10.42
C VAL A 18 7.95 -13.80 -11.16
N ASN A 19 6.93 -13.10 -10.65
CA ASN A 19 6.41 -11.88 -11.29
C ASN A 19 6.98 -10.59 -10.68
N ASP A 20 7.94 -10.68 -9.76
CA ASP A 20 8.51 -9.54 -9.03
C ASP A 20 7.46 -8.55 -8.51
N GLU A 21 6.35 -9.08 -7.96
CA GLU A 21 5.13 -8.30 -7.73
C GLU A 21 5.33 -7.17 -6.71
N LEU A 22 6.10 -7.43 -5.65
CA LEU A 22 6.32 -6.47 -4.58
C LEU A 22 7.20 -5.30 -5.02
N ASN A 23 8.21 -5.57 -5.86
CA ASN A 23 9.08 -4.52 -6.39
C ASN A 23 8.33 -3.69 -7.45
N SER A 24 7.60 -4.37 -8.33
CA SER A 24 6.71 -3.73 -9.31
C SER A 24 5.72 -2.77 -8.63
N LEU A 25 5.11 -3.20 -7.52
CA LEU A 25 4.22 -2.36 -6.71
C LEU A 25 4.95 -1.13 -6.15
N LYS A 26 6.16 -1.27 -5.61
CA LYS A 26 6.94 -0.13 -5.07
C LYS A 26 7.26 0.88 -6.17
N ILE A 27 7.74 0.41 -7.33
CA ILE A 27 8.07 1.26 -8.48
C ILE A 27 6.81 1.97 -8.97
N PHE A 28 5.70 1.25 -9.10
CA PHE A 28 4.41 1.81 -9.49
C PHE A 28 3.96 2.91 -8.53
N LEU A 29 4.00 2.67 -7.22
CA LEU A 29 3.55 3.65 -6.23
C LEU A 29 4.38 4.93 -6.27
N ASN A 30 5.71 4.82 -6.31
CA ASN A 30 6.60 5.98 -6.36
C ASN A 30 6.34 6.83 -7.61
N LYS A 31 6.29 6.20 -8.79
CA LYS A 31 6.00 6.90 -10.05
C LYS A 31 4.60 7.48 -10.08
N SER A 32 3.60 6.75 -9.61
CA SER A 32 2.21 7.21 -9.63
C SER A 32 2.03 8.47 -8.78
N ILE A 33 2.66 8.53 -7.60
CA ILE A 33 2.56 9.68 -6.70
C ILE A 33 3.20 10.93 -7.32
N GLU A 34 4.29 10.77 -8.08
CA GLU A 34 4.92 11.87 -8.82
C GLU A 34 4.05 12.39 -9.96
N LEU A 35 3.29 11.51 -10.62
CA LEU A 35 2.41 11.86 -11.74
C LEU A 35 1.05 12.44 -11.30
N LEU A 36 0.70 12.36 -10.02
CA LEU A 36 -0.56 12.94 -9.52
C LEU A 36 -0.49 14.46 -9.53
N ASN A 37 -1.46 15.06 -10.22
CA ASN A 37 -1.78 16.48 -10.07
C ASN A 37 -2.20 16.81 -8.64
N LYS A 38 -2.11 18.08 -8.26
CA LYS A 38 -2.63 18.58 -6.99
C LYS A 38 -4.11 18.19 -6.82
N SER A 39 -4.48 17.73 -5.63
CA SER A 39 -5.81 17.15 -5.32
C SER A 39 -6.15 15.85 -6.08
N GLY A 40 -5.23 15.30 -6.87
CA GLY A 40 -5.36 13.99 -7.49
C GLY A 40 -5.36 12.88 -6.44
N ARG A 41 -6.12 11.81 -6.68
CA ARG A 41 -6.28 10.70 -5.72
C ARG A 41 -5.68 9.42 -6.26
N ILE A 42 -5.06 8.66 -5.36
CA ILE A 42 -4.61 7.30 -5.60
C ILE A 42 -5.39 6.36 -4.70
N VAL A 43 -5.95 5.32 -5.30
CA VAL A 43 -6.71 4.27 -4.61
C VAL A 43 -6.07 2.93 -4.98
N ILE A 44 -5.69 2.16 -3.97
CA ILE A 44 -5.03 0.86 -4.13
C ILE A 44 -5.86 -0.19 -3.42
N LEU A 45 -6.13 -1.29 -4.12
CA LEU A 45 -6.67 -2.52 -3.56
C LEU A 45 -5.52 -3.54 -3.42
N THR A 46 -5.39 -4.12 -2.23
CA THR A 46 -4.39 -5.16 -1.92
C THR A 46 -5.09 -6.42 -1.45
N TYR A 47 -4.53 -7.59 -1.76
CA TYR A 47 -5.15 -8.87 -1.43
C TYR A 47 -4.37 -9.68 -0.40
N HIS A 48 -3.13 -9.26 -0.09
CA HIS A 48 -2.35 -9.88 0.98
C HIS A 48 -1.55 -8.89 1.81
N SER A 49 -1.09 -9.37 2.97
CA SER A 49 -0.46 -8.54 4.00
C SER A 49 0.82 -7.84 3.54
N LEU A 50 1.61 -8.48 2.67
CA LEU A 50 2.85 -7.89 2.15
C LEU A 50 2.58 -6.64 1.30
N GLU A 51 1.62 -6.69 0.36
CA GLU A 51 1.20 -5.54 -0.45
C GLU A 51 0.63 -4.43 0.44
N ASP A 52 -0.34 -4.76 1.30
CA ASP A 52 -0.99 -3.80 2.22
C ASP A 52 0.04 -3.06 3.08
N ARG A 53 1.06 -3.77 3.54
CA ARG A 53 2.15 -3.18 4.32
C ARG A 53 2.97 -2.21 3.49
N ILE A 54 3.35 -2.57 2.25
CA ILE A 54 4.10 -1.68 1.34
C ILE A 54 3.31 -0.40 1.07
N VAL A 55 2.03 -0.51 0.70
CA VAL A 55 1.16 0.65 0.45
C VAL A 55 1.06 1.53 1.69
N LYS A 56 0.84 0.93 2.87
CA LYS A 56 0.75 1.66 4.14
C LYS A 56 2.04 2.41 4.46
N GLU A 57 3.19 1.76 4.30
CA GLU A 57 4.50 2.34 4.60
C GLU A 57 4.82 3.50 3.65
N ILE A 58 4.60 3.33 2.34
CA ILE A 58 4.84 4.39 1.35
C ILE A 58 3.88 5.57 1.58
N PHE A 59 2.58 5.32 1.75
CA PHE A 59 1.62 6.41 2.02
C PHE A 59 1.98 7.17 3.30
N LYS A 60 2.44 6.47 4.36
CA LYS A 60 2.89 7.13 5.58
C LYS A 60 4.16 7.94 5.35
N TYR A 61 5.14 7.40 4.63
CA TYR A 61 6.39 8.10 4.32
C TYR A 61 6.15 9.38 3.50
N GLU A 62 5.20 9.36 2.56
CA GLU A 62 4.83 10.53 1.75
C GLU A 62 3.96 11.56 2.49
N THR A 63 3.50 11.26 3.70
CA THR A 63 2.86 12.25 4.58
C THR A 63 3.85 13.01 5.47
N LEU A 64 5.12 12.57 5.52
CA LEU A 64 6.13 13.20 6.37
C LEU A 64 6.61 14.52 5.75
N GLU A 65 6.81 15.51 6.60
CA GLU A 65 7.42 16.81 6.28
C GLU A 65 8.93 16.83 6.60
N CYS A 66 9.42 15.82 7.31
CA CYS A 66 10.83 15.68 7.65
C CYS A 66 11.17 14.21 7.92
N ILE A 67 12.38 13.81 7.52
CA ILE A 67 12.95 12.48 7.73
C ILE A 67 14.32 12.55 8.44
N CYS A 68 14.76 13.74 8.84
CA CYS A 68 16.03 13.92 9.55
C CYS A 68 16.03 13.17 10.89
N PRO A 69 17.20 12.66 11.32
CA PRO A 69 17.39 12.16 12.67
C PRO A 69 17.11 13.25 13.72
N LYS A 70 16.67 12.86 14.91
CA LYS A 70 16.29 13.80 15.98
C LYS A 70 17.47 14.61 16.52
N GLU A 71 18.69 14.15 16.29
CA GLU A 71 19.93 14.81 16.69
C GLU A 71 20.21 16.07 15.86
N TYR A 72 19.55 16.24 14.71
CA TYR A 72 19.71 17.41 13.85
C TYR A 72 18.83 18.56 14.38
N PRO A 73 19.42 19.70 14.78
CA PRO A 73 18.66 20.81 15.35
C PRO A 73 17.82 21.57 14.32
N VAL A 74 18.12 21.42 13.03
CA VAL A 74 17.41 22.05 11.90
C VAL A 74 17.19 21.01 10.80
N CYS A 75 16.03 21.08 10.14
CA CYS A 75 15.73 20.21 9.00
C CYS A 75 16.70 20.49 7.85
N VAL A 76 17.35 19.44 7.36
CA VAL A 76 18.24 19.47 6.18
C VAL A 76 17.81 18.48 5.10
N CYS A 77 16.69 17.79 5.31
CA CYS A 77 16.08 17.00 4.25
C CYS A 77 15.05 17.89 3.55
N ASP A 78 15.23 18.13 2.26
CA ASP A 78 14.27 18.86 1.40
C ASP A 78 12.98 18.02 1.15
N LYS A 79 12.52 17.31 2.18
CA LYS A 79 11.35 16.44 2.15
C LYS A 79 10.13 17.33 2.29
N GLU A 80 9.35 17.41 1.23
CA GLU A 80 8.02 17.99 1.30
C GLU A 80 6.96 16.90 1.44
N ARG A 81 5.91 17.22 2.20
CA ARG A 81 4.74 16.37 2.28
C ARG A 81 4.07 16.30 0.92
N ARG A 82 3.92 15.08 0.41
CA ARG A 82 3.34 14.84 -0.91
C ARG A 82 1.90 14.36 -0.88
N LEU A 83 1.52 13.63 0.17
CA LEU A 83 0.22 13.00 0.28
C LEU A 83 -0.53 13.39 1.56
N LYS A 84 -1.85 13.26 1.49
CA LYS A 84 -2.79 13.23 2.61
C LYS A 84 -3.53 11.90 2.58
N ILE A 85 -3.39 11.10 3.63
CA ILE A 85 -4.10 9.83 3.76
C ILE A 85 -5.60 10.09 3.98
N LEU A 86 -6.43 9.48 3.14
CA LEU A 86 -7.89 9.53 3.25
C LEU A 86 -8.42 8.39 4.13
N THR A 87 -7.79 7.20 4.05
CA THR A 87 -8.20 6.01 4.80
C THR A 87 -7.15 5.61 5.85
N LYS A 88 -7.34 6.01 7.11
CA LYS A 88 -6.41 5.65 8.21
C LYS A 88 -6.36 4.13 8.44
N LYS A 89 -7.52 3.49 8.46
CA LYS A 89 -7.69 2.03 8.45
C LYS A 89 -8.07 1.60 7.03
N PRO A 90 -7.62 0.42 6.55
CA PRO A 90 -8.05 -0.07 5.25
C PRO A 90 -9.56 -0.31 5.27
N ILE A 91 -10.23 0.04 4.17
CA ILE A 91 -11.64 -0.35 3.97
C ILE A 91 -11.65 -1.81 3.55
N VAL A 92 -12.50 -2.60 4.20
CA VAL A 92 -12.65 -4.04 3.99
C VAL A 92 -14.03 -4.31 3.37
N PRO A 93 -14.15 -5.39 2.56
CA PRO A 93 -15.44 -5.76 1.97
C PRO A 93 -16.48 -6.10 3.04
N THR A 94 -17.76 -5.93 2.71
CA THR A 94 -18.86 -6.34 3.59
C THR A 94 -19.12 -7.85 3.49
N THR A 95 -19.92 -8.39 4.41
CA THR A 95 -20.32 -9.79 4.39
C THR A 95 -21.06 -10.15 3.11
N GLU A 96 -21.91 -9.26 2.62
CA GLU A 96 -22.69 -9.44 1.38
C GLU A 96 -21.78 -9.44 0.15
N GLU A 97 -20.75 -8.60 0.13
CA GLU A 97 -19.77 -8.59 -0.96
C GLU A 97 -18.97 -9.90 -0.99
N ILE A 98 -18.59 -10.43 0.19
CA ILE A 98 -17.83 -11.68 0.28
C ILE A 98 -18.67 -12.89 -0.17
N THR A 99 -19.97 -12.90 0.11
CA THR A 99 -20.85 -14.00 -0.33
C THR A 99 -21.07 -13.97 -1.84
N MET A 100 -21.20 -12.77 -2.44
CA MET A 100 -21.29 -12.61 -3.90
C MET A 100 -19.95 -12.84 -4.60
N ASN A 101 -18.83 -12.48 -3.96
CA ASN A 101 -17.48 -12.58 -4.51
C ASN A 101 -16.49 -13.06 -3.44
N ILE A 102 -16.28 -14.36 -3.37
CA ILE A 102 -15.35 -14.97 -2.41
C ILE A 102 -13.90 -14.47 -2.56
N ARG A 103 -13.50 -13.97 -3.73
CA ARG A 103 -12.16 -13.41 -3.95
C ARG A 103 -11.97 -12.06 -3.26
N ALA A 104 -13.06 -11.34 -2.99
CA ALA A 104 -13.03 -10.07 -2.27
C ALA A 104 -12.62 -10.23 -0.80
N ARG A 105 -12.80 -11.41 -0.19
CA ARG A 105 -12.57 -11.66 1.26
C ARG A 105 -11.26 -11.15 1.87
N SER A 106 -10.22 -10.98 1.06
CA SER A 106 -8.90 -10.53 1.51
C SER A 106 -8.53 -9.14 0.98
N ALA A 107 -9.43 -8.50 0.25
CA ALA A 107 -9.26 -7.17 -0.29
C ALA A 107 -9.18 -6.14 0.85
N LYS A 108 -8.26 -5.21 0.69
CA LYS A 108 -8.07 -4.05 1.55
C LYS A 108 -7.83 -2.84 0.68
N LEU A 109 -8.71 -1.85 0.79
CA LEU A 109 -8.62 -0.60 0.06
C LEU A 109 -7.89 0.45 0.90
N ARG A 110 -6.93 1.14 0.28
CA ARG A 110 -6.30 2.35 0.82
C ARG A 110 -6.37 3.48 -0.19
N ALA A 111 -6.64 4.69 0.29
CA ALA A 111 -6.69 5.90 -0.53
C ALA A 111 -5.89 7.05 0.08
N ALA A 112 -5.25 7.83 -0.80
CA ALA A 112 -4.55 9.06 -0.47
C ALA A 112 -4.79 10.11 -1.57
N GLU A 113 -4.61 11.38 -1.20
CA GLU A 113 -4.77 12.55 -2.08
C GLU A 113 -3.45 13.33 -2.13
N ARG A 114 -3.06 13.80 -3.32
CA ARG A 114 -1.90 14.68 -3.52
C ARG A 114 -2.20 16.06 -2.96
N THR A 115 -1.32 16.54 -2.09
CA THR A 115 -1.40 17.88 -1.50
C THR A 115 -0.82 18.95 -2.42
#